data_AF-A0A1C2DH73-F1
#
_entry.id   AF-A0A1C2DH73-F1
#
_cell.length_a   1.000
_cell.length_b   1.000
_cell.length_c   1.000
_cell.angle_alpha   90.00
_cell.angle_beta   90.00
_cell.angle_gamma   90.00
#
_symmetry.space_group_name_H-M   'P 1'
#
loop_
_entity.id
_entity.type
_entity.pdbx_description
1 polymer ?
#
loop_
_entity_poly.entity_id
_entity_poly.type
_entity_poly.pdbx_seq_one_letter_code
_entity_poly.pdbx_strand_id
1 'polypeptide(L)'
;MSHEYRLVFPNVLTARCLMSALRVSEYCVRADQEFVYLKDCVSKTEANYDARLSYDDQNSLWLEVNFKSLALYDLVRTALDNEPYRCLSDGEINEEVALSEAFQLRNLHIPGQEI
;
A
#
# COMPACT_ATOMS: atom_id res chain seq x y z
N MET A 1 8.64 -9.42 -11.22
CA MET A 1 8.31 -8.05 -11.69
C MET A 1 7.53 -7.41 -10.55
N SER A 2 7.95 -6.23 -10.12
CA SER A 2 7.18 -5.40 -9.19
C SER A 2 5.98 -4.79 -9.92
N HIS A 3 4.92 -4.51 -9.19
CA HIS A 3 3.79 -3.73 -9.69
C HIS A 3 3.75 -2.38 -8.97
N GLU A 4 3.57 -1.31 -9.71
CA GLU A 4 3.56 0.06 -9.18
C GLU A 4 2.14 0.62 -9.25
N TYR A 5 1.76 1.29 -8.17
CA TYR A 5 0.45 1.89 -7.99
C TYR A 5 0.59 3.26 -7.38
N ARG A 6 -0.29 4.19 -7.74
CA ARG A 6 -0.36 5.52 -7.14
C ARG A 6 -1.58 5.62 -6.26
N LEU A 7 -1.35 5.81 -4.96
CA LEU A 7 -2.38 6.15 -4.00
C LEU A 7 -2.57 7.66 -4.02
N VAL A 8 -3.78 8.12 -4.33
CA VAL A 8 -4.13 9.55 -4.36
C VAL A 8 -5.15 9.84 -3.29
N PHE A 9 -4.85 10.82 -2.45
CA PHE A 9 -5.65 11.21 -1.30
C PHE A 9 -6.29 12.58 -1.51
N PRO A 10 -7.48 12.84 -0.94
CA PRO A 10 -8.12 14.15 -1.02
C PRO A 10 -7.43 15.20 -0.14
N ASN A 11 -6.61 14.77 0.83
CA ASN A 11 -5.87 15.67 1.70
C ASN A 11 -4.46 15.13 2.02
N VAL A 12 -3.57 16.06 2.38
CA VAL A 12 -2.15 15.79 2.71
C VAL A 12 -1.98 15.03 4.02
N LEU A 13 -2.96 15.13 4.93
CA LEU A 13 -2.88 14.48 6.24
C LEU A 13 -3.01 12.97 6.10
N THR A 14 -3.89 12.46 5.25
CA THR A 14 -4.07 11.02 5.03
C THR A 14 -2.77 10.36 4.56
N ALA A 15 -2.07 10.94 3.59
CA ALA A 15 -0.78 10.43 3.12
C ALA A 15 0.28 10.39 4.24
N ARG A 16 0.34 11.44 5.07
CA ARG A 16 1.28 11.53 6.20
C ARG A 16 0.93 10.57 7.34
N CYS A 17 -0.35 10.42 7.66
CA CYS A 17 -0.83 9.49 8.68
C CYS A 17 -0.53 8.05 8.25
N LEU A 18 -0.80 7.68 6.99
CA LEU A 18 -0.46 6.38 6.45
C LEU A 18 1.04 6.10 6.58
N MET A 19 1.91 6.98 6.08
CA MET A 19 3.36 6.80 6.18
C MET A 19 3.83 6.68 7.64
N SER A 20 3.25 7.48 8.55
CA SER A 20 3.59 7.44 9.99
C SER A 20 3.17 6.12 10.64
N ALA A 21 1.96 5.62 10.33
CA ALA A 21 1.46 4.35 10.84
C ALA A 21 2.30 3.16 10.34
N LEU A 22 2.69 3.17 9.06
CA LEU A 22 3.50 2.11 8.48
C LEU A 22 4.90 2.07 9.09
N ARG A 23 5.52 3.23 9.36
CA ARG A 23 6.87 3.32 9.98
C ARG A 23 6.98 2.66 11.35
N VAL A 24 5.90 2.67 12.14
CA VAL A 24 5.88 2.09 13.50
C VAL A 24 5.31 0.68 13.52
N SER A 25 4.93 0.13 12.36
CA SER A 25 4.40 -1.22 12.26
C SER A 25 5.49 -2.28 12.41
N GLU A 26 5.12 -3.47 12.88
CA GLU A 26 6.01 -4.63 12.96
C GLU A 26 6.50 -5.12 11.59
N TYR A 27 5.80 -4.76 10.52
CA TYR A 27 6.15 -5.12 9.15
C TYR A 27 7.20 -4.18 8.54
N CYS A 28 7.51 -3.04 9.18
CA CYS A 28 8.49 -2.08 8.68
C CYS A 28 9.92 -2.56 8.95
N VAL A 29 10.64 -2.92 7.88
CA VAL A 29 12.04 -3.38 7.96
C VAL A 29 13.05 -2.26 7.73
N ARG A 30 12.62 -1.17 7.09
CA ARG A 30 13.43 0.03 6.87
C ARG A 30 12.50 1.21 6.60
N ALA A 31 12.82 2.37 7.15
CA ALA A 31 12.18 3.61 6.79
C ALA A 31 13.15 4.78 6.88
N ASP A 32 12.94 5.76 6.02
CA ASP A 32 13.61 7.05 6.02
C ASP A 32 12.57 8.15 5.74
N GLN A 33 13.02 9.37 5.44
CA GLN A 33 12.10 10.50 5.24
C GLN A 33 11.17 10.32 4.05
N GLU A 34 11.63 9.63 3.00
CA GLU A 34 10.92 9.50 1.72
C GLU A 34 10.31 8.11 1.55
N PHE A 35 10.96 7.06 2.06
CA PHE A 35 10.56 5.67 1.83
C PHE A 35 10.16 4.92 3.10
N VAL A 36 9.22 3.99 2.94
CA VAL A 36 8.87 2.96 3.92
C VAL A 36 8.91 1.60 3.22
N TYR A 37 9.73 0.69 3.74
CA TYR A 37 9.89 -0.66 3.21
C TYR A 37 9.23 -1.65 4.17
N LEU A 38 8.28 -2.43 3.63
CA LEU A 38 7.47 -3.39 4.37
C LEU A 38 7.84 -4.81 3.96
N LYS A 39 7.93 -5.71 4.92
CA LYS A 39 8.16 -7.14 4.70
C LYS A 39 7.17 -7.95 5.51
N ASP A 40 6.55 -8.92 4.85
CA ASP A 40 5.72 -9.93 5.48
C ASP A 40 6.64 -11.03 6.02
N CYS A 41 6.85 -11.06 7.34
CA CYS A 41 7.72 -12.05 7.98
C CYS A 41 7.20 -13.49 7.88
N VAL A 42 5.92 -13.68 7.57
CA VAL A 42 5.34 -15.01 7.32
C VAL A 42 5.67 -15.46 5.90
N SER A 43 5.73 -14.52 4.97
CA SER A 43 6.14 -14.78 3.60
C SER A 43 7.66 -15.02 3.56
N LYS A 44 8.07 -16.26 3.24
CA LYS A 44 9.50 -16.64 3.12
C LYS A 44 10.12 -16.10 1.83
N THR A 45 9.91 -14.83 1.52
CA THR A 45 10.49 -14.17 0.35
C THR A 45 11.95 -13.84 0.62
N GLU A 46 12.82 -14.11 -0.36
CA GLU A 46 14.24 -13.78 -0.29
C GLU A 46 14.52 -12.29 -0.51
N ALA A 47 13.53 -11.54 -0.99
CA ALA A 47 13.66 -10.11 -1.23
C ALA A 47 13.81 -9.32 0.08
N ASN A 48 14.49 -8.16 0.00
CA ASN A 48 14.67 -7.29 1.16
C ASN A 48 13.35 -6.69 1.69
N TYR A 49 12.32 -6.61 0.84
CA TYR A 49 10.99 -6.10 1.17
C TYR A 49 9.96 -6.65 0.17
N ASP A 50 8.69 -6.70 0.59
CA ASP A 50 7.57 -7.19 -0.22
C ASP A 50 6.69 -6.05 -0.76
N ALA A 51 6.65 -4.92 -0.04
CA ALA A 51 6.04 -3.69 -0.53
C ALA A 51 6.87 -2.47 -0.10
N ARG A 52 6.82 -1.40 -0.88
CA ARG A 52 7.45 -0.12 -0.56
C ARG A 52 6.47 1.01 -0.83
N LEU A 53 6.42 1.98 0.08
CA LEU A 53 5.72 3.24 -0.15
C LEU A 53 6.71 4.40 -0.22
N SER A 54 6.44 5.37 -1.08
CA SER A 54 7.19 6.62 -1.16
C SER A 54 6.30 7.80 -1.50
N TYR A 55 6.70 8.99 -1.07
CA TYR A 55 6.03 10.21 -1.50
C TYR A 55 6.20 10.42 -3.01
N ASP A 56 5.10 10.82 -3.64
CA ASP A 56 5.07 11.29 -5.02
C ASP A 56 4.83 12.80 -5.05
N ASP A 57 3.79 13.25 -4.36
CA ASP A 57 3.49 14.65 -4.06
C ASP A 57 2.94 14.76 -2.62
N GLN A 58 2.37 15.91 -2.23
CA GLN A 58 1.88 16.14 -0.88
C GLN A 58 0.68 15.24 -0.52
N ASN A 59 -0.15 14.89 -1.50
CA ASN A 59 -1.35 14.08 -1.32
C ASN A 59 -1.32 12.76 -2.12
N SER A 60 -0.15 12.33 -2.59
CA SER A 60 0.00 11.07 -3.32
C SER A 60 1.21 10.28 -2.85
N LEU A 61 1.07 8.96 -2.88
CA LEU A 61 2.15 8.02 -2.60
C LEU A 61 2.27 7.01 -3.75
N TRP A 62 3.49 6.66 -4.10
CA TRP A 62 3.76 5.44 -4.85
C TRP A 62 3.72 4.24 -3.91
N LEU A 63 3.09 3.17 -4.37
CA LEU A 63 3.04 1.85 -3.75
C LEU A 63 3.63 0.85 -4.75
N GLU A 64 4.81 0.33 -4.43
CA GLU A 64 5.43 -0.76 -5.17
C GLU A 64 5.14 -2.07 -4.43
N VAL A 65 4.54 -3.06 -5.10
CA VAL A 65 4.26 -4.40 -4.56
C VAL A 65 5.05 -5.44 -5.33
N ASN A 66 5.97 -6.10 -4.64
CA ASN A 66 6.79 -7.17 -5.20
C ASN A 66 6.10 -8.54 -5.08
N PHE A 67 5.42 -8.77 -3.96
CA PHE A 67 4.82 -10.06 -3.64
C PHE A 67 3.43 -9.89 -3.03
N LYS A 68 2.56 -10.86 -3.32
CA LYS A 68 1.26 -11.00 -2.67
C LYS A 68 1.43 -11.11 -1.16
N SER A 69 0.75 -10.25 -0.40
CA SER A 69 0.66 -10.37 1.06
C SER A 69 -0.69 -9.87 1.56
N LEU A 70 -1.42 -10.76 2.24
CA LEU A 70 -2.66 -10.38 2.93
C LEU A 70 -2.36 -9.52 4.16
N ALA A 71 -1.26 -9.79 4.87
CA ALA A 71 -0.87 -9.05 6.05
C ALA A 71 -0.53 -7.59 5.72
N LEU A 72 0.20 -7.35 4.62
CA LEU A 72 0.52 -5.99 4.18
C LEU A 72 -0.71 -5.26 3.62
N TYR A 73 -1.61 -5.99 2.95
CA TYR A 73 -2.91 -5.44 2.55
C TYR A 73 -3.72 -4.97 3.78
N ASP A 74 -3.87 -5.82 4.79
CA ASP A 74 -4.63 -5.47 5.99
C ASP A 74 -3.96 -4.34 6.78
N LEU A 75 -2.64 -4.30 6.83
CA LEU A 75 -1.88 -3.20 7.43
C LEU A 75 -2.20 -1.87 6.73
N VAL A 76 -2.06 -1.81 5.40
CA VAL A 76 -2.31 -0.57 4.63
C VAL A 76 -3.79 -0.19 4.71
N ARG A 77 -4.70 -1.15 4.57
CA ARG A 77 -6.15 -0.93 4.68
C ARG A 77 -6.54 -0.38 6.06
N THR A 78 -5.98 -0.94 7.13
CA THR A 78 -6.25 -0.50 8.50
C THR A 78 -5.64 0.88 8.76
N ALA A 79 -4.43 1.14 8.26
CA ALA A 79 -3.79 2.45 8.38
C ALA A 79 -4.51 3.56 7.61
N LEU A 80 -5.29 3.20 6.59
CA LEU A 80 -6.18 4.12 5.88
C LEU A 80 -7.49 4.40 6.65
N ASP A 81 -7.88 3.58 7.64
CA ASP A 81 -9.03 3.82 8.53
C ASP A 81 -10.36 4.22 7.83
N ASN A 82 -10.65 3.66 6.64
CA ASN A 82 -11.78 4.05 5.78
C ASN A 82 -11.72 5.48 5.21
N GLU A 83 -10.58 6.14 5.30
CA GLU A 83 -10.36 7.42 4.61
C GLU A 83 -10.53 7.23 3.10
N PRO A 84 -11.14 8.21 2.41
CA PRO A 84 -11.26 8.19 0.96
C PRO A 84 -9.88 8.24 0.28
N TYR A 85 -9.65 7.35 -0.68
CA TYR A 85 -8.47 7.34 -1.54
C TYR A 85 -8.81 6.75 -2.91
N ARG A 86 -7.95 7.00 -3.89
CA ARG A 86 -7.94 6.31 -5.19
C ARG A 86 -6.65 5.52 -5.31
N CYS A 87 -6.70 4.34 -5.91
CA CYS A 87 -5.51 3.53 -6.19
C CYS A 87 -5.42 3.33 -7.71
N LEU A 88 -4.39 3.89 -8.33
CA LEU A 88 -4.22 3.91 -9.79
C LEU A 88 -3.10 2.97 -10.20
N SER A 89 -3.36 2.04 -11.12
CA SER A 89 -2.33 1.16 -11.69
C SER A 89 -1.33 1.99 -12.52
N ASP A 90 -0.03 1.86 -12.24
CA ASP A 90 1.05 2.63 -12.89
C ASP A 90 0.88 4.17 -12.83
N GLY A 91 -0.02 4.66 -11.98
CA GLY A 91 -0.39 6.08 -11.92
C GLY A 91 -1.37 6.55 -12.99
N GLU A 92 -1.89 5.65 -13.83
CA GLU A 92 -2.82 5.97 -14.92
C GLU A 92 -4.21 6.32 -14.37
N ILE A 93 -4.68 7.54 -14.63
CA ILE A 93 -5.95 8.06 -14.08
C ILE A 93 -7.19 7.27 -14.51
N ASN A 94 -7.10 6.56 -15.65
CA ASN A 94 -8.16 5.74 -16.22
C ASN A 94 -8.09 4.27 -15.74
N GLU A 95 -7.06 3.89 -15.00
CA GLU A 95 -6.84 2.52 -14.49
C GLU A 95 -6.92 2.50 -12.96
N GLU A 96 -8.07 2.88 -12.43
CA GLU A 96 -8.35 2.75 -11.01
C GLU A 96 -8.64 1.30 -10.63
N VAL A 97 -7.92 0.80 -9.63
CA VAL A 97 -7.95 -0.58 -9.16
C VAL A 97 -8.24 -0.63 -7.67
N ALA A 98 -8.78 -1.75 -7.18
CA ALA A 98 -8.92 -1.97 -5.75
C ALA A 98 -7.55 -2.14 -5.08
N LEU A 99 -7.40 -1.72 -3.82
CA LEU A 99 -6.16 -1.97 -3.07
C LEU A 99 -5.87 -3.48 -2.92
N SER A 100 -6.91 -4.31 -2.83
CA SER A 100 -6.77 -5.76 -2.80
C SER A 100 -6.15 -6.29 -4.09
N GLU A 101 -6.49 -5.69 -5.22
CA GLU A 101 -5.90 -6.01 -6.51
C GLU A 101 -4.43 -5.59 -6.57
N ALA A 102 -4.07 -4.42 -6.01
CA ALA A 102 -2.68 -3.98 -5.91
C ALA A 102 -1.80 -4.97 -5.13
N PHE A 103 -2.35 -5.57 -4.06
CA PHE A 103 -1.70 -6.64 -3.30
C PHE A 103 -1.86 -8.05 -3.92
N GLN A 104 -2.29 -8.14 -5.18
CA GLN A 104 -2.46 -9.39 -5.92
C GLN A 104 -3.44 -10.38 -5.23
N LEU A 105 -4.46 -9.85 -4.56
CA LEU A 105 -5.47 -10.61 -3.82
C LEU A 105 -6.74 -10.88 -4.64
N ARG A 106 -6.67 -10.83 -5.99
CA ARG A 106 -7.80 -10.87 -6.96
C ARG A 106 -8.84 -12.01 -6.83
N ASN A 107 -8.76 -12.91 -5.83
CA ASN A 107 -9.73 -13.99 -5.59
C ASN A 107 -10.01 -14.27 -4.10
N LEU A 108 -9.61 -13.39 -3.18
CA LEU A 108 -9.98 -13.53 -1.77
C LEU A 108 -11.31 -12.81 -1.57
N HIS A 109 -12.35 -13.54 -1.13
CA HIS A 109 -13.58 -12.92 -0.67
C HIS A 109 -13.25 -12.03 0.52
N ILE A 110 -13.20 -10.72 0.31
CA ILE A 110 -12.97 -9.74 1.37
C ILE A 110 -14.36 -9.34 1.91
N PRO A 111 -14.73 -9.75 3.13
CA PRO A 111 -16.01 -9.35 3.69
C PRO A 111 -16.05 -7.82 3.84
N GLY A 112 -17.06 -7.18 3.26
CA GLY A 112 -17.31 -5.72 3.38
C GLY A 112 -17.29 -4.91 2.09
N GLN A 113 -17.09 -5.52 0.91
CA GLN A 113 -17.45 -4.88 -0.37
C GLN A 113 -18.81 -5.39 -0.83
N GLU A 114 -19.88 -4.71 -0.44
CA GLU A 114 -21.19 -4.84 -1.10
C GLU A 114 -21.26 -3.87 -2.28
N ILE A 115 -21.88 -4.35 -3.35
CA ILE A 115 -22.05 -3.72 -4.67
C ILE A 115 -23.16 -2.66 -4.62
#